data_AF-A0AAU4FEG4-F1
#
_entry.id   AF-A0AAU4FEG4-F1
#
_cell.length_a   1.000
_cell.length_b   1.000
_cell.length_c   1.000
_cell.angle_alpha   90.00
_cell.angle_beta   90.00
_cell.angle_gamma   90.00
#
_symmetry.space_group_name_H-M   'P 1'
#
loop_
_entity.id
_entity.type
_entity.pdbx_description
1 polymer ?
#
loop_
_entity_poly.entity_id
_entity_poly.type
_entity_poly.pdbx_seq_one_letter_code
_entity_poly.pdbx_strand_id
1 'polypeptide(L)'
;MEIGRSAAEGTMPGTRTAEGFRAPSEGAQPVFVERMVVTVVMDRRTALRRFTKRVIVARADGLDGYDVHAVTGWSGNLGDLPVKALWNCRLVALPGEYPGDPVVPRLRFRRRLRLNESYGFASEAVDERSYEERQWIAVAIDHHGVAPGKLENGEPVAGLTIRVNFDEECLPEACWWYAEQLEVERLRPPPTGDPRLLDVGDGFVQHTFEGHCHPREEYGIAFRWPRT
;
A
#
# COMPACT_ATOMS: atom_id res chain seq x y z
N MET A 1 -41.72 18.86 -9.76
CA MET A 1 -41.12 17.57 -9.36
C MET A 1 -39.87 17.92 -8.57
N GLU A 2 -40.06 18.16 -7.26
CA GLU A 2 -38.99 18.51 -6.32
C GLU A 2 -38.39 17.23 -5.76
N ILE A 3 -37.09 17.05 -5.92
CA ILE A 3 -36.35 15.94 -5.31
C ILE A 3 -35.81 16.47 -3.98
N GLY A 4 -36.29 15.84 -2.91
CA GLY A 4 -36.14 16.29 -1.53
C GLY A 4 -34.70 16.46 -1.07
N ARG A 5 -34.49 17.58 -0.37
CA ARG A 5 -33.47 17.74 0.66
C ARG A 5 -33.81 16.86 1.87
N SER A 6 -32.84 16.05 2.29
CA SER A 6 -32.45 15.75 3.68
C SER A 6 -32.11 14.28 3.90
N ALA A 7 -30.83 14.02 4.14
CA ALA A 7 -30.37 13.32 5.33
C ALA A 7 -28.95 13.83 5.62
N ALA A 8 -28.86 14.70 6.62
CA ALA A 8 -27.63 15.09 7.25
C ALA A 8 -27.08 13.94 8.10
N GLU A 9 -25.76 13.99 8.31
CA GLU A 9 -25.04 13.54 9.51
C GLU A 9 -25.22 12.08 9.94
N GLY A 10 -24.22 11.28 9.58
CA GLY A 10 -24.04 9.93 10.11
C GLY A 10 -22.61 9.45 9.99
N THR A 11 -21.62 10.27 10.36
CA THR A 11 -20.26 9.76 10.61
C THR A 11 -19.96 9.90 12.09
N MET A 12 -20.13 8.79 12.81
CA MET A 12 -19.65 8.64 14.18
C MET A 12 -18.17 9.03 14.22
N PRO A 13 -17.73 9.97 15.08
CA PRO A 13 -16.32 10.27 15.23
C PRO A 13 -15.65 9.04 15.83
N GLY A 14 -14.97 8.26 14.98
CA GLY A 14 -14.04 7.25 15.46
C GLY A 14 -13.07 7.92 16.42
N THR A 15 -12.96 7.37 17.62
CA THR A 15 -12.08 7.88 18.69
C THR A 15 -10.68 8.03 18.10
N ARG A 16 -10.28 9.28 17.79
CA ARG A 16 -8.93 9.57 17.31
C ARG A 16 -7.99 9.16 18.43
N THR A 17 -6.98 8.36 18.11
CA THR A 17 -5.90 8.09 19.06
C THR A 17 -5.15 9.40 19.34
N ALA A 18 -4.36 9.43 20.42
CA ALA A 18 -3.56 10.61 20.76
C ALA A 18 -2.61 11.09 19.63
N GLU A 19 -2.36 10.24 18.63
CA GLU A 19 -1.50 10.50 17.47
C GLU A 19 -2.26 11.00 16.23
N GLY A 20 -3.58 11.27 16.33
CA GLY A 20 -4.38 11.80 15.22
C GLY A 20 -4.85 10.76 14.20
N PHE A 21 -4.60 9.47 14.45
CA PHE A 21 -5.05 8.37 13.59
C PHE A 21 -6.44 7.86 14.00
N ARG A 22 -7.16 7.28 13.03
CA ARG A 22 -8.34 6.47 13.31
C ARG A 22 -7.94 5.24 14.11
N ALA A 23 -8.86 4.72 14.92
CA ALA A 23 -8.65 3.45 15.60
C ALA A 23 -8.41 2.30 14.57
N PRO A 24 -7.42 1.43 14.82
CA PRO A 24 -7.21 0.23 14.00
C PRO A 24 -8.40 -0.72 14.12
N SER A 25 -8.63 -1.54 13.09
CA SER A 25 -9.61 -2.63 13.16
C SER A 25 -9.16 -3.74 14.12
N GLU A 26 -10.13 -4.52 14.58
CA GLU A 26 -9.85 -5.85 15.11
C GLU A 26 -9.09 -6.67 14.05
N GLY A 27 -8.01 -7.34 14.47
CA GLY A 27 -7.12 -8.08 13.58
C GLY A 27 -6.07 -7.23 12.84
N ALA A 28 -6.05 -5.91 13.00
CA ALA A 28 -4.97 -5.09 12.44
C ALA A 28 -3.61 -5.53 12.99
N GLN A 29 -2.58 -5.50 12.14
CA GLN A 29 -1.23 -5.85 12.58
C GLN A 29 -0.76 -4.83 13.63
N PRO A 30 -0.23 -5.28 14.80
CA PRO A 30 0.08 -4.42 15.94
C PRO A 30 1.39 -3.65 15.73
N VAL A 31 1.45 -2.89 14.64
CA VAL A 31 2.59 -2.08 14.23
C VAL A 31 2.11 -0.73 13.75
N PHE A 32 2.91 0.30 14.03
CA PHE A 32 2.81 1.58 13.35
C PHE A 32 3.96 1.70 12.36
N VAL A 33 3.75 2.32 11.20
CA VAL A 33 4.79 2.39 10.17
C VAL A 33 5.36 3.81 10.11
N GLU A 34 6.63 3.95 10.48
CA GLU A 34 7.34 5.23 10.40
C GLU A 34 7.71 5.58 8.96
N ARG A 35 8.08 4.56 8.18
CA ARG A 35 8.48 4.71 6.77
C ARG A 35 8.10 3.47 5.97
N MET A 36 7.42 3.66 4.85
CA MET A 36 7.09 2.61 3.89
C MET A 36 7.42 3.08 2.49
N VAL A 37 8.32 2.36 1.82
CA VAL A 37 8.65 2.63 0.41
C VAL A 37 8.26 1.41 -0.41
N VAL A 38 7.31 1.59 -1.30
CA VAL A 38 6.88 0.57 -2.27
C VAL A 38 7.44 0.96 -3.63
N THR A 39 8.25 0.09 -4.22
CA THR A 39 8.75 0.26 -5.59
C THR A 39 8.19 -0.85 -6.45
N VAL A 40 7.49 -0.47 -7.52
CA VAL A 40 6.97 -1.39 -8.53
C VAL A 40 7.75 -1.23 -9.82
N VAL A 41 8.09 -2.35 -10.44
CA VAL A 41 8.65 -2.43 -11.79
C VAL A 41 7.59 -3.05 -12.68
N MET A 42 7.20 -2.33 -13.72
CA MET A 42 6.26 -2.78 -14.73
C MET A 42 7.01 -3.51 -15.85
N ASP A 43 6.39 -4.53 -16.42
CA ASP A 43 6.77 -5.13 -17.71
C ASP A 43 5.57 -4.96 -18.64
N ARG A 44 5.72 -4.15 -19.69
CA ARG A 44 4.61 -3.64 -20.47
C ARG A 44 3.52 -3.05 -19.56
N ARG A 45 2.34 -3.66 -19.51
CA ARG A 45 1.19 -3.21 -18.70
C ARG A 45 0.96 -4.02 -17.41
N THR A 46 1.88 -4.91 -17.04
CA THR A 46 1.75 -5.78 -15.85
C THR A 46 2.75 -5.38 -14.77
N ALA A 47 2.43 -5.64 -13.50
CA ALA A 47 3.32 -5.32 -12.37
C ALA A 47 4.22 -6.52 -12.06
N LEU A 48 5.39 -6.59 -12.69
CA LEU A 48 6.31 -7.73 -12.60
C LEU A 48 6.93 -7.90 -11.21
N ARG A 49 7.40 -6.81 -10.59
CA ARG A 49 8.08 -6.85 -9.28
C ARG A 49 7.55 -5.76 -8.37
N ARG A 50 7.38 -6.09 -7.09
CA ARG A 50 7.04 -5.14 -6.04
C ARG A 50 8.00 -5.31 -4.87
N PHE A 51 8.88 -4.34 -4.68
CA PHE A 51 9.73 -4.24 -3.50
C PHE A 51 9.03 -3.41 -2.45
N THR A 52 9.07 -3.85 -1.20
CA THR A 52 8.56 -3.06 -0.09
C THR A 52 9.57 -3.00 1.05
N LYS A 53 10.03 -1.80 1.38
CA LYS A 53 10.89 -1.51 2.53
C LYS A 53 10.04 -0.86 3.61
N ARG A 54 10.17 -1.32 4.85
CA ARG A 54 9.41 -0.80 5.99
C ARG A 54 10.35 -0.50 7.16
N VAL A 55 10.08 0.60 7.85
CA VAL A 55 10.53 0.87 9.22
C VAL A 55 9.27 0.97 10.06
N ILE A 56 9.15 0.07 11.03
CA ILE A 56 7.96 -0.07 11.87
C ILE A 56 8.30 0.21 13.32
N VAL A 57 7.29 0.55 14.11
CA VAL A 57 7.33 0.61 15.58
C VAL A 57 6.31 -0.39 16.10
N ALA A 58 6.77 -1.33 16.92
CA ALA A 58 5.89 -2.34 17.52
C ALA A 58 4.89 -1.68 18.48
N ARG A 59 3.62 -2.06 18.38
CA ARG A 59 2.53 -1.61 19.26
C ARG A 59 2.04 -2.69 20.23
N ALA A 60 2.76 -3.81 20.27
CA ALA A 60 2.59 -4.89 21.24
C ALA A 60 3.96 -5.49 21.61
N ASP A 61 4.07 -6.02 22.83
CA ASP A 61 5.25 -6.78 23.25
C ASP A 61 5.29 -8.16 22.60
N GLY A 62 6.51 -8.65 22.35
CA GLY A 62 6.74 -10.00 21.84
C GLY A 62 6.46 -10.18 20.35
N LEU A 63 6.22 -9.08 19.61
CA LEU A 63 5.94 -9.13 18.18
C LEU A 63 7.12 -9.74 17.41
N ASP A 64 6.87 -10.81 16.66
CA ASP A 64 7.93 -11.61 16.04
C ASP A 64 7.87 -11.70 14.51
N GLY A 65 6.92 -11.01 13.89
CA GLY A 65 6.82 -10.92 12.44
C GLY A 65 5.67 -10.05 11.96
N TYR A 66 5.59 -9.88 10.65
CA TYR A 66 4.60 -9.09 9.91
C TYR A 66 3.92 -9.97 8.87
N ASP A 67 2.60 -10.06 8.91
CA ASP A 67 1.82 -10.85 7.96
C ASP A 67 1.79 -10.12 6.62
N VAL A 68 1.95 -10.85 5.53
CA VAL A 68 2.04 -10.25 4.20
C VAL A 68 0.97 -10.80 3.29
N HIS A 69 0.24 -9.90 2.65
CA HIS A 69 -0.66 -10.21 1.56
C HIS A 69 -0.15 -9.51 0.32
N ALA A 70 0.28 -10.30 -0.67
CA ALA A 70 0.62 -9.81 -1.99
C ALA A 70 -0.35 -10.47 -2.96
N VAL A 71 -1.31 -9.70 -3.46
CA VAL A 71 -2.41 -10.24 -4.28
C VAL A 71 -2.22 -9.90 -5.76
N THR A 72 -2.47 -10.88 -6.63
CA THR A 72 -2.68 -10.63 -8.07
C THR A 72 -4.13 -10.22 -8.37
N GLY A 73 -4.26 -9.34 -9.36
CA GLY A 73 -5.50 -9.11 -10.10
C GLY A 73 -6.53 -8.12 -9.55
N TRP A 74 -7.42 -7.74 -10.46
CA TRP A 74 -8.66 -6.96 -10.29
C TRP A 74 -9.89 -7.89 -10.22
N SER A 75 -9.82 -9.04 -10.89
CA SER A 75 -10.97 -9.91 -11.21
C SER A 75 -11.43 -10.88 -10.11
N GLY A 76 -10.99 -10.69 -8.86
CA GLY A 76 -11.40 -11.55 -7.73
C GLY A 76 -10.77 -12.93 -7.69
N ASN A 77 -9.92 -13.29 -8.66
CA ASN A 77 -9.04 -14.46 -8.59
C ASN A 77 -7.73 -14.04 -7.89
N LEU A 78 -7.82 -13.84 -6.58
CA LEU A 78 -6.69 -13.45 -5.73
C LEU A 78 -5.73 -14.65 -5.62
N GLY A 79 -4.81 -14.78 -6.58
CA GLY A 79 -3.68 -15.66 -6.43
C GLY A 79 -2.69 -15.03 -5.46
N ASP A 80 -2.22 -15.80 -4.47
CA ASP A 80 -1.12 -15.36 -3.62
C ASP A 80 0.15 -15.21 -4.48
N LEU A 81 0.69 -13.99 -4.50
CA LEU A 81 1.99 -13.73 -5.11
C LEU A 81 3.10 -14.32 -4.27
N PRO A 82 4.07 -15.03 -4.89
CA PRO A 82 5.28 -15.45 -4.19
C PRO A 82 6.00 -14.25 -3.59
N VAL A 83 6.05 -14.19 -2.26
CA VAL A 83 6.83 -13.20 -1.50
C VAL A 83 8.20 -13.77 -1.16
N LYS A 84 9.25 -12.98 -1.33
CA LYS A 84 10.63 -13.28 -0.91
C LYS A 84 11.04 -12.31 0.19
N ALA A 85 11.67 -12.83 1.24
CA ALA A 85 12.32 -12.02 2.26
C ALA A 85 13.65 -11.48 1.73
N LEU A 86 13.92 -10.18 1.88
CA LEU A 86 15.16 -9.56 1.40
C LEU A 86 16.12 -9.20 2.54
N TRP A 87 15.63 -8.43 3.52
CA TRP A 87 16.46 -7.94 4.62
C TRP A 87 15.74 -8.04 5.96
N ASN A 88 16.50 -8.44 6.98
CA ASN A 88 16.08 -8.50 8.39
C ASN A 88 14.79 -9.29 8.67
N CYS A 89 14.37 -10.15 7.76
CA CYS A 89 13.25 -11.06 7.97
C CYS A 89 13.51 -12.42 7.30
N ARG A 90 12.63 -13.38 7.59
CA ARG A 90 12.54 -14.68 6.91
C ARG A 90 11.09 -14.94 6.59
N LEU A 91 10.81 -15.50 5.42
CA LEU A 91 9.47 -15.94 5.10
C LEU A 91 9.16 -17.25 5.83
N VAL A 92 8.03 -17.30 6.51
CA VAL A 92 7.47 -18.52 7.10
C VAL A 92 6.01 -18.64 6.69
N ALA A 93 5.53 -19.87 6.54
CA ALA A 93 4.11 -20.16 6.34
C ALA A 93 3.47 -20.36 7.72
N LEU A 94 2.41 -19.61 8.02
CA LEU A 94 1.58 -19.87 9.20
C LEU A 94 0.39 -20.73 8.77
N PRO A 95 0.19 -21.90 9.41
CA PRO A 95 -1.05 -22.64 9.21
C PRO A 95 -2.21 -21.79 9.71
N GLY A 96 -3.36 -21.90 9.03
CA GLY A 96 -4.59 -21.32 9.52
C GLY A 96 -5.03 -21.93 10.86
N GLU A 97 -5.90 -21.22 11.58
CA GLU A 97 -6.33 -21.61 12.93
C GLU A 97 -7.30 -22.80 12.89
N TYR A 98 -8.15 -22.86 11.86
CA TYR A 98 -9.17 -23.87 11.66
C TYR A 98 -8.93 -24.70 10.38
N PRO A 99 -9.46 -25.94 10.32
CA PRO A 99 -9.41 -26.74 9.10
C PRO A 99 -10.05 -26.02 7.91
N GLY A 100 -9.27 -25.80 6.85
CA GLY A 100 -9.72 -25.09 5.64
C GLY A 100 -9.31 -23.61 5.59
N ASP A 101 -8.78 -23.06 6.69
CA ASP A 101 -8.24 -21.71 6.69
C ASP A 101 -7.03 -21.60 5.76
N PRO A 102 -6.84 -20.44 5.10
CA PRO A 102 -5.70 -20.23 4.22
C PRO A 102 -4.39 -20.20 5.01
N VAL A 103 -3.34 -20.70 4.38
CA VAL A 103 -1.97 -20.53 4.88
C VAL A 103 -1.58 -19.07 4.68
N VAL A 104 -1.22 -18.37 5.77
CA VAL A 104 -0.83 -16.96 5.70
C VAL A 104 0.69 -16.86 5.64
N PRO A 105 1.26 -16.22 4.60
CA PRO A 105 2.69 -15.96 4.58
C PRO A 105 3.03 -14.85 5.57
N ARG A 106 4.07 -15.09 6.38
CA ARG A 106 4.55 -14.15 7.39
C ARG A 106 6.04 -13.88 7.25
N LEU A 107 6.41 -12.60 7.34
CA LEU A 107 7.79 -12.15 7.43
C LEU A 107 8.23 -12.15 8.90
N ARG A 108 8.86 -13.24 9.35
CA ARG A 108 9.38 -13.38 10.70
C ARG A 108 10.63 -12.51 10.90
N PHE A 109 10.64 -11.72 11.97
CA PHE A 109 11.78 -10.89 12.35
C PHE A 109 12.92 -11.72 12.93
N ARG A 110 14.14 -11.17 12.94
CA ARG A 110 15.32 -11.86 13.51
C ARG A 110 15.24 -12.05 15.03
N ARG A 111 14.37 -11.29 15.69
CA ARG A 111 14.11 -11.33 17.14
C ARG A 111 12.70 -10.82 17.42
N ARG A 112 12.19 -11.13 18.62
CA ARG A 112 10.96 -10.51 19.12
C ARG A 112 11.21 -9.05 19.44
N LEU A 113 10.27 -8.20 19.06
CA LEU A 113 10.27 -6.77 19.35
C LEU A 113 9.53 -6.50 20.65
N ARG A 114 9.98 -5.49 21.40
CA ARG A 114 9.27 -4.95 22.55
C ARG A 114 8.32 -3.84 22.14
N LEU A 115 7.36 -3.50 23.00
CA LEU A 115 6.50 -2.35 22.80
C LEU A 115 7.32 -1.08 22.52
N ASN A 116 6.92 -0.33 21.49
CA ASN A 116 7.56 0.88 20.98
C ASN A 116 8.97 0.70 20.39
N GLU A 117 9.40 -0.53 20.16
CA GLU A 117 10.67 -0.80 19.51
C GLU A 117 10.58 -0.61 17.99
N SER A 118 11.55 0.12 17.40
CA SER A 118 11.65 0.32 15.95
C SER A 118 12.40 -0.82 15.25
N TYR A 119 11.94 -1.22 14.07
CA TYR A 119 12.53 -2.31 13.28
C TYR A 119 12.42 -2.09 11.77
N GLY A 120 13.54 -2.24 11.06
CA GLY A 120 13.61 -2.11 9.60
C GLY A 120 13.74 -3.46 8.90
N PHE A 121 12.88 -3.72 7.90
CA PHE A 121 12.91 -4.94 7.08
C PHE A 121 12.44 -4.69 5.64
N ALA A 122 12.68 -5.66 4.75
CA ALA A 122 12.27 -5.55 3.36
C ALA A 122 11.87 -6.90 2.76
N SER A 123 10.93 -6.83 1.81
CA SER A 123 10.46 -7.98 1.03
C SER A 123 10.26 -7.62 -0.43
N GLU A 124 10.11 -8.65 -1.24
CA GLU A 124 9.81 -8.55 -2.66
C GLU A 124 8.65 -9.50 -3.00
N ALA A 125 7.70 -9.06 -3.80
CA ALA A 125 6.76 -9.94 -4.47
C ALA A 125 7.08 -9.95 -5.97
N VAL A 126 7.05 -11.12 -6.60
CA VAL A 126 7.32 -11.28 -8.03
C VAL A 126 6.13 -11.95 -8.70
N ASP A 127 5.64 -11.34 -9.77
CA ASP A 127 4.50 -11.81 -10.56
C ASP A 127 4.95 -12.23 -11.97
N GLU A 128 5.63 -13.38 -12.08
CA GLU A 128 6.16 -13.86 -13.37
C GLU A 128 5.08 -14.43 -14.31
N ARG A 129 3.85 -14.58 -13.82
CA ARG A 129 2.76 -15.29 -14.52
C ARG A 129 1.55 -14.43 -14.82
N SER A 130 1.54 -13.18 -14.37
CA SER A 130 0.44 -12.29 -14.68
C SER A 130 0.57 -11.72 -16.10
N TYR A 131 -0.47 -11.97 -16.87
CA TYR A 131 -0.76 -11.28 -18.12
C TYR A 131 -1.86 -10.23 -17.92
N GLU A 132 -2.26 -9.96 -16.68
CA GLU A 132 -3.33 -9.04 -16.36
C GLU A 132 -2.83 -7.60 -16.38
N GLU A 133 -3.42 -6.80 -17.28
CA GLU A 133 -3.21 -5.37 -17.34
C GLU A 133 -3.55 -4.74 -15.99
N ARG A 134 -2.59 -4.03 -15.40
CA ARG A 134 -2.81 -3.23 -14.19
C ARG A 134 -3.24 -1.83 -14.59
N GLN A 135 -4.05 -1.19 -13.76
CA GLN A 135 -4.46 0.21 -13.95
C GLN A 135 -4.12 1.09 -12.74
N TRP A 136 -3.63 0.48 -11.65
CA TRP A 136 -3.09 1.18 -10.49
C TRP A 136 -2.20 0.24 -9.66
N ILE A 137 -1.40 0.86 -8.79
CA ILE A 137 -0.69 0.22 -7.68
C ILE A 137 -1.32 0.72 -6.38
N ALA A 138 -1.77 -0.22 -5.54
CA ALA A 138 -2.39 0.08 -4.25
C ALA A 138 -1.59 -0.47 -3.05
N VAL A 139 -1.71 0.25 -1.95
CA VAL A 139 -1.24 -0.13 -0.62
C VAL A 139 -2.41 -0.02 0.35
N ALA A 140 -2.88 -1.16 0.84
CA ALA A 140 -3.85 -1.20 1.92
C ALA A 140 -3.12 -1.03 3.27
N ILE A 141 -3.69 -0.23 4.16
CA ILE A 141 -3.16 0.00 5.50
C ILE A 141 -3.84 -0.95 6.48
N ASP A 142 -3.26 -2.14 6.63
CA ASP A 142 -3.73 -3.23 7.51
C ASP A 142 -3.14 -3.18 8.93
N HIS A 143 -2.50 -2.06 9.28
CA HIS A 143 -1.80 -1.82 10.53
C HIS A 143 -2.26 -0.49 11.16
N HIS A 144 -1.59 -0.01 12.21
CA HIS A 144 -2.04 1.15 13.01
C HIS A 144 -1.84 2.52 12.33
N GLY A 145 -1.60 2.54 11.02
CA GLY A 145 -1.34 3.76 10.23
C GLY A 145 0.12 3.90 9.80
N VAL A 146 0.36 4.85 8.90
CA VAL A 146 1.69 5.30 8.47
C VAL A 146 1.86 6.76 8.87
N ALA A 147 3.05 7.12 9.36
CA ALA A 147 3.42 8.51 9.63
C ALA A 147 3.19 9.44 8.41
N PRO A 148 3.03 10.75 8.63
CA PRO A 148 3.07 11.74 7.55
C PRO A 148 4.32 11.62 6.68
N GLY A 149 4.13 11.77 5.37
CA GLY A 149 5.21 11.74 4.38
C GLY A 149 6.22 12.86 4.58
N LYS A 150 7.51 12.50 4.51
CA LYS A 150 8.60 13.48 4.52
C LYS A 150 9.70 13.06 3.56
N LEU A 151 10.14 14.01 2.73
CA LEU A 151 11.31 13.89 1.87
C LEU A 151 12.48 14.72 2.42
N GLU A 152 13.70 14.19 2.32
CA GLU A 152 14.94 14.92 2.55
C GLU A 152 15.87 14.69 1.37
N ASN A 153 16.28 15.76 0.70
CA ASN A 153 17.08 15.71 -0.53
C ASN A 153 16.46 14.80 -1.62
N GLY A 154 15.13 14.80 -1.73
CA GLY A 154 14.39 13.96 -2.68
C GLY A 154 14.17 12.51 -2.24
N GLU A 155 14.78 12.07 -1.14
CA GLU A 155 14.61 10.70 -0.62
C GLU A 155 13.56 10.65 0.49
N PRO A 156 12.67 9.63 0.50
CA PRO A 156 11.67 9.48 1.53
C PRO A 156 12.32 9.05 2.83
N VAL A 157 12.15 9.84 3.89
CA VAL A 157 12.65 9.53 5.25
C VAL A 157 11.54 9.12 6.20
N ALA A 158 10.29 9.48 5.91
CA ALA A 158 9.10 9.09 6.67
C ALA A 158 7.88 8.94 5.75
N GLY A 159 6.86 8.27 6.28
CA GLY A 159 5.55 8.08 5.66
C GLY A 159 5.53 7.07 4.51
N LEU A 160 4.43 7.09 3.75
CA LEU A 160 4.25 6.21 2.60
C LEU A 160 4.75 6.88 1.34
N THR A 161 5.60 6.16 0.59
CA THR A 161 6.03 6.55 -0.76
C THR A 161 5.82 5.39 -1.71
N ILE A 162 5.18 5.66 -2.84
CA ILE A 162 4.99 4.71 -3.94
C ILE A 162 5.82 5.20 -5.12
N ARG A 163 6.62 4.30 -5.68
CA ARG A 163 7.46 4.49 -6.86
C ARG A 163 7.03 3.46 -7.90
N VAL A 164 6.80 3.89 -9.13
CA VAL A 164 6.49 3.00 -10.25
C VAL A 164 7.46 3.30 -11.38
N ASN A 165 8.17 2.28 -11.84
CA ASN A 165 9.02 2.33 -13.03
C ASN A 165 8.30 1.59 -14.16
N PHE A 166 7.91 2.33 -15.19
CA PHE A 166 7.22 1.83 -16.37
C PHE A 166 8.21 1.30 -17.41
N ASP A 167 7.72 0.41 -18.25
CA ASP A 167 8.45 -0.04 -19.44
C ASP A 167 8.52 1.12 -20.45
N GLU A 168 9.73 1.44 -20.93
CA GLU A 168 9.98 2.52 -21.89
C GLU A 168 9.19 2.34 -23.20
N GLU A 169 8.90 1.10 -23.60
CA GLU A 169 8.12 0.78 -24.80
C GLU A 169 6.60 0.81 -24.54
N CYS A 170 6.19 0.93 -23.28
CA CYS A 170 4.79 0.87 -22.86
C CYS A 170 4.49 1.88 -21.75
N LEU A 171 4.50 3.16 -22.09
CA LEU A 171 4.18 4.24 -21.14
C LEU A 171 2.67 4.52 -21.05
N PRO A 172 2.15 4.86 -19.85
CA PRO A 172 0.78 5.34 -19.70
C PRO A 172 0.62 6.77 -20.25
N GLU A 173 -0.60 7.12 -20.69
CA GLU A 173 -0.95 8.48 -21.10
C GLU A 173 -1.06 9.45 -19.93
N ALA A 174 -1.39 8.93 -18.74
CA ALA A 174 -1.54 9.74 -17.53
C ALA A 174 -1.35 8.88 -16.29
N CYS A 175 -0.75 9.48 -15.27
CA CYS A 175 -0.63 8.94 -13.92
C CYS A 175 -1.21 9.94 -12.91
N TRP A 176 -1.82 9.44 -11.84
CA TRP A 176 -2.23 10.28 -10.72
C TRP A 176 -2.23 9.49 -9.42
N TRP A 177 -2.02 10.18 -8.30
CA TRP A 177 -2.18 9.56 -6.98
C TRP A 177 -3.62 9.70 -6.47
N TYR A 178 -4.01 8.75 -5.63
CA TYR A 178 -5.28 8.79 -4.90
C TYR A 178 -5.06 8.37 -3.45
N ALA A 179 -5.88 8.91 -2.57
CA ALA A 179 -5.88 8.67 -1.14
C ALA A 179 -7.34 8.60 -0.68
N GLU A 180 -7.68 7.65 0.20
CA GLU A 180 -8.94 7.68 0.96
C GLU A 180 -10.23 7.50 0.10
N GLN A 181 -10.35 6.31 -0.50
CA GLN A 181 -11.60 5.51 -0.59
C GLN A 181 -12.82 5.95 -1.41
N LEU A 182 -12.74 6.94 -2.30
CA LEU A 182 -13.72 6.97 -3.39
C LEU A 182 -13.20 6.15 -4.57
N GLU A 183 -13.82 5.00 -4.85
CA GLU A 183 -13.48 4.13 -6.00
C GLU A 183 -13.44 4.93 -7.32
N VAL A 184 -14.26 5.96 -7.44
CA VAL A 184 -14.25 6.85 -8.62
C VAL A 184 -12.93 7.60 -8.80
N GLU A 185 -12.18 7.91 -7.72
CA GLU A 185 -10.91 8.65 -7.79
C GLU A 185 -9.77 7.82 -8.36
N ARG A 186 -9.77 6.49 -8.16
CA ARG A 186 -8.82 5.61 -8.85
C ARG A 186 -9.22 5.36 -10.31
N LEU A 187 -10.50 5.47 -10.65
CA LEU A 187 -11.02 5.14 -11.98
C LEU A 187 -11.01 6.32 -12.95
N ARG A 188 -11.02 7.56 -12.45
CA ARG A 188 -11.11 8.75 -13.28
C ARG A 188 -9.89 9.64 -13.05
N PRO A 189 -9.17 10.00 -14.12
CA PRO A 189 -8.10 10.96 -13.98
C PRO A 189 -8.67 12.29 -13.48
N PRO A 190 -7.95 12.98 -12.60
CA PRO A 190 -8.33 14.31 -12.18
C PRO A 190 -8.21 15.32 -13.35
N PRO A 191 -8.84 16.51 -13.25
CA PRO A 191 -8.73 17.55 -14.27
C PRO A 191 -7.27 17.98 -14.50
N THR A 192 -6.98 18.48 -15.71
CA THR A 192 -5.66 19.06 -16.03
C THR A 192 -5.30 20.17 -15.04
N GLY A 193 -4.08 20.11 -14.50
CA GLY A 193 -3.58 21.05 -13.51
C GLY A 193 -3.86 20.67 -12.05
N ASP A 194 -4.59 19.58 -11.80
CA ASP A 194 -4.77 19.05 -10.44
C ASP A 194 -3.41 18.53 -9.89
N PRO A 195 -3.04 18.87 -8.63
CA PRO A 195 -1.78 18.42 -8.02
C PRO A 195 -1.68 16.90 -7.84
N ARG A 196 -2.77 16.16 -8.08
CA ARG A 196 -2.76 14.70 -8.14
C ARG A 196 -2.12 14.14 -9.40
N LEU A 197 -2.11 14.89 -10.49
CA LEU A 197 -1.46 14.45 -11.73
C LEU A 197 0.04 14.32 -11.52
N LEU A 198 0.57 13.20 -11.98
CA LEU A 198 1.99 12.89 -11.96
C LEU A 198 2.51 12.94 -13.40
N ASP A 199 3.63 13.63 -13.58
CA ASP A 199 4.35 13.60 -14.86
C ASP A 199 4.96 12.23 -15.05
N VAL A 200 4.65 11.60 -16.18
CA VAL A 200 5.18 10.28 -16.55
C VAL A 200 6.61 10.40 -17.06
N GLY A 201 6.98 11.57 -17.63
CA GLY A 201 8.35 11.92 -18.02
C GLY A 201 9.11 10.78 -18.73
N ASP A 202 10.11 10.27 -18.03
CA ASP A 202 11.05 9.22 -18.43
C ASP A 202 10.59 7.78 -18.09
N GLY A 203 9.31 7.61 -17.75
CA GLY A 203 8.76 6.33 -17.31
C GLY A 203 8.87 6.09 -15.80
N PHE A 204 9.37 7.05 -15.02
CA PHE A 204 9.38 6.94 -13.56
C PHE A 204 8.41 7.92 -12.89
N VAL A 205 7.51 7.40 -12.06
CA VAL A 205 6.63 8.22 -11.21
C VAL A 205 6.83 7.91 -9.73
N GLN A 206 6.77 8.94 -8.91
CA GLN A 206 6.84 8.83 -7.45
C GLN A 206 5.80 9.75 -6.81
N HIS A 207 5.17 9.25 -5.75
CA HIS A 207 4.41 10.10 -4.84
C HIS A 207 4.68 9.72 -3.38
N THR A 208 4.85 10.74 -2.54
CA THR A 208 4.96 10.62 -1.08
C THR A 208 3.74 11.27 -0.46
N PHE A 209 2.95 10.51 0.29
CA PHE A 209 1.70 10.97 0.89
C PHE A 209 2.02 11.82 2.12
N GLU A 210 1.89 13.14 2.01
CA GLU A 210 2.23 14.09 3.08
C GLU A 210 1.29 13.99 4.28
N GLY A 211 0.04 13.57 4.07
CA GLY A 211 -0.95 13.34 5.13
C GLY A 211 -0.69 12.05 5.92
N HIS A 212 -1.46 11.88 7.01
CA HIS A 212 -1.50 10.62 7.73
C HIS A 212 -2.10 9.54 6.84
N CYS A 213 -1.46 8.38 6.68
CA CYS A 213 -2.12 7.24 6.07
C CYS A 213 -2.89 6.47 7.15
N HIS A 214 -4.21 6.54 7.12
CA HIS A 214 -5.06 5.99 8.16
C HIS A 214 -5.25 4.47 8.02
N PRO A 215 -5.44 3.74 9.14
CA PRO A 215 -5.87 2.35 9.11
C PRO A 215 -7.14 2.15 8.28
N ARG A 216 -7.24 1.00 7.61
CA ARG A 216 -8.39 0.57 6.79
C ARG A 216 -8.61 1.37 5.52
N GLU A 217 -7.63 2.17 5.10
CA GLU A 217 -7.68 2.93 3.86
C GLU A 217 -6.68 2.39 2.84
N GLU A 218 -6.91 2.76 1.58
CA GLU A 218 -6.04 2.44 0.47
C GLU A 218 -5.44 3.72 -0.11
N TYR A 219 -4.15 3.64 -0.43
CA TYR A 219 -3.38 4.70 -1.04
C TYR A 219 -2.69 4.14 -2.27
N GLY A 220 -2.61 4.92 -3.34
CA GLY A 220 -2.10 4.37 -4.60
C GLY A 220 -1.74 5.38 -5.66
N ILE A 221 -1.18 4.85 -6.75
CA ILE A 221 -0.96 5.55 -8.02
C ILE A 221 -1.77 4.81 -9.07
N ALA A 222 -2.72 5.51 -9.68
CA ALA A 222 -3.48 5.05 -10.82
C ALA A 222 -2.89 5.58 -12.12
N PHE A 223 -3.13 4.85 -13.20
CA PHE A 223 -2.63 5.20 -14.52
C PHE A 223 -3.58 4.75 -15.62
N ARG A 224 -3.54 5.46 -16.74
CA ARG A 224 -4.35 5.20 -17.93
C ARG A 224 -3.45 4.85 -19.09
N TRP A 225 -3.69 3.70 -19.70
CA TRP A 225 -2.97 3.27 -20.90
C TRP A 225 -3.53 3.89 -22.18
N PRO A 226 -2.70 4.03 -23.23
CA PRO A 226 -3.18 4.37 -24.55
C PRO A 226 -4.22 3.36 -25.05
N ARG A 227 -5.30 3.88 -25.64
CA ARG A 227 -6.27 3.05 -26.36
C ARG A 227 -5.57 2.47 -27.59
N THR A 228 -5.45 1.15 -27.64
CA THR A 228 -5.06 0.41 -28.85
C THR A 228 -6.17 0.43 -29.90
#